data_AF-A0A024TC99-F1
#
_entry.id   AF-A0A024TC99-F1
#
_cell.length_a   1.000
_cell.length_b   1.000
_cell.length_c   1.000
_cell.angle_alpha   90.00
_cell.angle_beta   90.00
_cell.angle_gamma   90.00
#
_symmetry.space_group_name_H-M   'P 1'
#
loop_
_entity.id
_entity.type
_entity.pdbx_description
1 polymer ?
#
loop_
_entity_poly.entity_id
_entity_poly.type
_entity_poly.pdbx_seq_one_letter_code
_entity_poly.pdbx_strand_id
1 'polypeptide(L)'
;MTKVHILPPTRKAASSDSRRAFRVSYHTVSVLLNVVFVVNLASTPLLAYISEPFPWSESWRAQDDPQTAEALDSMHTSVMTTLRSVYNNLTMPDDVVCLNNDATSSHVARRILAIVPASALENAPFQQFNILVSFPGAIFYGAGIREFIYDFLAANDTTRQTARWSRCQHVRFLTILMSEACTWIEPHVETAARVAANSSRPVESTAPARFIVYHGVVRFEAASWSWFKLVYRVLLTLYVLWTVWSKYYRHVRTLYAQLETLGLMGASACTHFCILVGDPTALVVSSPVVAAVMVFDIWINPVFLSMAAMRVGQFTDPYMFLWGWMYSSRNMWCAFLAMQLLTRLIKRWKVEAKFCPVDPVVLTIAAYCYGGPVVTMCATTPAMVMFHLNWGHFVPAAEKFEAIECLVGLIVVSSLMSSLPILYSATLAHRRRTARGPALLAASSSTRVMQNRHADDSVFSHIAFNDLKLKVLYSWTLPPVIRNATRRPVATGDANTSVVYRRRGGSLHRLVHDNARYHAAPLFSLLAIDVFVLCVPESSDDGSDFTAPSDTPPQQHFRLSLLSTLDLQPSDSDIAITVCRKDHRKSINTLGDVDDCSATQVATTLHCLHPGTSPWLL
;
A
#
# COMPACT_ATOMS: atom_id res chain seq x y z
N MET A 1 -25.98 -34.36 87.82
CA MET A 1 -26.38 -34.37 86.39
C MET A 1 -26.03 -33.02 85.80
N THR A 2 -24.93 -32.97 85.05
CA THR A 2 -24.29 -31.72 84.60
C THR A 2 -24.27 -31.73 83.07
N LYS A 3 -24.96 -30.77 82.46
CA LYS A 3 -25.11 -30.61 81.01
C LYS A 3 -23.80 -30.09 80.40
N VAL A 4 -23.19 -30.87 79.51
CA VAL A 4 -22.05 -30.45 78.68
C VAL A 4 -22.61 -29.96 77.34
N HIS A 5 -22.42 -28.68 77.02
CA HIS A 5 -22.70 -28.11 75.70
C HIS A 5 -21.53 -28.38 74.76
N ILE A 6 -21.77 -29.14 73.70
CA ILE A 6 -20.84 -29.33 72.58
C ILE A 6 -20.99 -28.14 71.63
N LEU A 7 -19.92 -27.35 71.46
CA LEU A 7 -19.81 -26.32 70.43
C LEU A 7 -19.63 -26.98 69.06
N PRO A 8 -20.36 -26.55 68.01
CA PRO A 8 -20.14 -27.04 66.66
C PRO A 8 -18.80 -26.51 66.09
N PRO A 9 -18.13 -27.26 65.20
CA PRO A 9 -16.84 -26.88 64.66
C PRO A 9 -16.94 -25.59 63.85
N THR A 10 -16.01 -24.68 64.13
CA THR A 10 -15.81 -23.44 63.36
C THR A 10 -15.59 -23.79 61.89
N ARG A 11 -16.61 -23.51 61.09
CA ARG A 11 -16.53 -23.48 59.63
C ARG A 11 -15.45 -22.44 59.30
N LYS A 12 -14.24 -22.90 58.95
CA LYS A 12 -13.27 -22.05 58.27
C LYS A 12 -14.02 -21.39 57.12
N ALA A 13 -14.11 -20.06 57.17
CA ALA A 13 -14.64 -19.26 56.09
C ALA A 13 -13.90 -19.69 54.83
N ALA A 14 -14.61 -20.39 53.94
CA ALA A 14 -14.21 -20.45 52.56
C ALA A 14 -14.12 -18.98 52.13
N SER A 15 -12.91 -18.51 51.84
CA SER A 15 -12.70 -17.22 51.20
C SER A 15 -13.57 -17.22 49.94
N SER A 16 -14.70 -16.52 50.02
CA SER A 16 -15.49 -16.15 48.86
C SER A 16 -14.61 -15.22 48.04
N ASP A 17 -13.82 -15.81 47.15
CA ASP A 17 -13.13 -15.12 46.08
C ASP A 17 -14.25 -14.61 45.14
N SER A 18 -14.90 -13.53 45.55
CA SER A 18 -15.89 -12.84 44.73
C SER A 18 -15.14 -12.35 43.51
N ARG A 19 -15.25 -13.06 42.39
CA ARG A 19 -14.66 -12.66 41.12
C ARG A 19 -15.16 -11.26 40.81
N ARG A 20 -14.30 -10.26 41.02
CA ARG A 20 -14.61 -8.86 40.72
C ARG A 20 -14.71 -8.79 39.20
N ALA A 21 -15.92 -8.71 38.66
CA ALA A 21 -16.12 -8.47 37.25
C ALA A 21 -15.67 -7.04 36.95
N PHE A 22 -14.74 -6.88 36.01
CA PHE A 22 -14.27 -5.55 35.61
C PHE A 22 -15.20 -5.02 34.52
N ARG A 23 -15.56 -3.73 34.58
CA ARG A 23 -16.24 -3.09 33.45
C ARG A 23 -15.23 -2.95 32.31
N VAL A 24 -15.63 -3.28 31.08
CA VAL A 24 -14.78 -3.11 29.90
C VAL A 24 -15.56 -2.35 28.83
N SER A 25 -14.93 -1.41 28.14
CA SER A 25 -15.52 -0.66 27.04
C SER A 25 -14.52 -0.47 25.89
N TYR A 26 -15.04 -0.17 24.70
CA TYR A 26 -14.23 0.23 23.56
C TYR A 26 -14.24 1.75 23.42
N HIS A 27 -13.10 2.32 23.04
CA HIS A 27 -13.03 3.74 22.69
C HIS A 27 -13.66 3.98 21.32
N THR A 28 -14.83 4.64 21.29
CA THR A 28 -15.69 4.82 20.10
C THR A 28 -14.96 5.38 18.89
N VAL A 29 -14.15 6.44 19.06
CA VAL A 29 -13.42 7.03 17.93
C VAL A 29 -12.34 6.09 17.39
N SER A 30 -11.71 5.28 18.25
CA SER A 30 -10.72 4.29 17.77
C SER A 30 -11.39 3.19 16.95
N VAL A 31 -12.58 2.76 17.34
CA VAL A 31 -13.39 1.79 16.60
C VAL A 31 -13.84 2.38 15.27
N LEU A 32 -14.35 3.62 15.24
CA LEU A 32 -14.77 4.28 14.01
C LEU A 32 -13.62 4.39 13.01
N LEU A 33 -12.45 4.87 13.45
CA LEU A 33 -11.26 4.95 12.61
C LEU A 33 -10.81 3.59 12.10
N ASN A 34 -10.83 2.58 12.97
CA ASN A 34 -10.51 1.21 12.60
C ASN A 34 -11.47 0.68 11.52
N VAL A 35 -12.78 0.92 11.64
CA VAL A 35 -13.77 0.55 10.61
C VAL A 35 -13.45 1.24 9.29
N VAL A 36 -13.12 2.54 9.29
CA VAL A 36 -12.72 3.26 8.07
C VAL A 36 -11.49 2.61 7.41
N PHE A 37 -10.49 2.21 8.18
CA PHE A 37 -9.30 1.53 7.62
C PHE A 37 -9.63 0.17 7.04
N VAL A 38 -10.47 -0.61 7.70
CA VAL A 38 -10.89 -1.93 7.20
C VAL A 38 -11.75 -1.81 5.95
N VAL A 39 -12.67 -0.83 5.88
CA VAL A 39 -13.48 -0.56 4.68
C VAL A 39 -12.58 -0.17 3.51
N ASN A 40 -11.63 0.75 3.72
CA ASN A 40 -10.68 1.16 2.68
C ASN A 40 -9.82 -0.02 2.18
N LEU A 41 -9.37 -0.87 3.10
CA LEU A 41 -8.57 -2.05 2.78
C LEU A 41 -9.38 -3.12 2.03
N ALA A 42 -10.63 -3.36 2.44
CA ALA A 42 -11.52 -4.33 1.81
C ALA A 42 -12.03 -3.86 0.44
N SER A 43 -12.15 -2.55 0.22
CA SER A 43 -12.54 -1.96 -1.07
C SER A 43 -11.39 -1.88 -2.08
N THR A 44 -10.15 -2.09 -1.65
CA THR A 44 -8.96 -1.95 -2.52
C THR A 44 -9.02 -2.83 -3.79
N PRO A 45 -9.47 -4.10 -3.76
CA PRO A 45 -9.67 -4.89 -4.98
C PRO A 45 -10.69 -4.28 -5.95
N LEU A 46 -11.72 -3.62 -5.41
CA LEU A 46 -12.80 -3.02 -6.20
C LEU A 46 -12.43 -1.64 -6.75
N LEU A 47 -11.36 -1.02 -6.27
CA LEU A 47 -10.83 0.27 -6.75
C LEU A 47 -10.51 0.24 -8.25
N ALA A 48 -10.29 -0.95 -8.80
CA ALA A 48 -10.15 -1.19 -10.23
C ALA A 48 -11.30 -0.60 -11.07
N TYR A 49 -12.54 -0.72 -10.57
CA TYR A 49 -13.75 -0.25 -11.24
C TYR A 49 -13.93 1.27 -11.24
N ILE A 50 -12.97 2.02 -10.67
CA ILE A 50 -12.87 3.44 -10.98
C ILE A 50 -12.55 3.61 -12.46
N SER A 51 -11.63 2.84 -13.05
CA SER A 51 -11.34 2.97 -14.50
C SER A 51 -11.86 1.82 -15.34
N GLU A 52 -12.10 0.66 -14.74
CA GLU A 52 -12.58 -0.54 -15.43
C GLU A 52 -14.11 -0.57 -15.52
N PRO A 53 -14.69 -0.95 -16.68
CA PRO A 53 -16.13 -1.13 -16.81
C PRO A 53 -16.64 -2.34 -16.02
N PHE A 54 -17.89 -2.28 -15.57
CA PHE A 54 -18.56 -3.42 -14.93
C PHE A 54 -19.04 -4.44 -15.97
N PRO A 55 -19.18 -5.74 -15.63
CA PRO A 55 -19.57 -6.82 -16.55
C PRO A 55 -20.88 -6.59 -17.32
N TRP A 56 -21.80 -5.82 -16.75
CA TRP A 56 -23.10 -5.50 -17.35
C TRP A 56 -23.12 -4.19 -18.14
N SER A 57 -21.97 -3.51 -18.31
CA SER A 57 -21.88 -2.39 -19.24
C SER A 57 -21.97 -2.92 -20.67
N GLU A 58 -22.78 -2.27 -21.51
CA GLU A 58 -23.23 -2.78 -22.82
C GLU A 58 -22.15 -2.78 -23.92
N SER A 59 -20.88 -2.49 -23.59
CA SER A 59 -19.87 -2.13 -24.58
C SER A 59 -18.83 -3.19 -24.92
N TRP A 60 -19.12 -4.45 -24.63
CA TRP A 60 -18.26 -5.54 -25.07
C TRP A 60 -18.31 -5.63 -26.60
N ARG A 61 -17.27 -5.15 -27.27
CA ARG A 61 -16.94 -5.73 -28.56
C ARG A 61 -16.58 -7.17 -28.24
N ALA A 62 -17.52 -8.07 -28.52
CA ALA A 62 -17.24 -9.49 -28.59
C ALA A 62 -15.97 -9.60 -29.42
N GLN A 63 -14.94 -10.15 -28.80
CA GLN A 63 -13.78 -10.61 -29.52
C GLN A 63 -14.32 -11.71 -30.43
N ASP A 64 -14.73 -11.35 -31.65
CA ASP A 64 -14.85 -12.32 -32.71
C ASP A 64 -13.49 -13.04 -32.73
N ASP A 65 -13.56 -14.36 -32.64
CA ASP A 65 -12.46 -15.26 -32.33
C ASP A 65 -11.13 -14.78 -32.97
N PRO A 66 -10.05 -14.57 -32.19
CA PRO A 66 -8.75 -14.16 -32.73
C PRO A 66 -8.20 -15.15 -33.78
N GLN A 67 -8.75 -16.37 -33.87
CA GLN A 67 -8.42 -17.33 -34.93
C GLN A 67 -9.17 -17.10 -36.25
N THR A 68 -10.21 -16.28 -36.25
CA THR A 68 -10.95 -15.85 -37.45
C THR A 68 -10.49 -14.52 -38.00
N ALA A 69 -9.30 -14.05 -37.60
CA ALA A 69 -8.70 -12.84 -38.14
C ALA A 69 -8.57 -12.96 -39.68
N GLU A 70 -9.54 -12.37 -40.37
CA GLU A 70 -9.37 -11.80 -41.70
C GLU A 70 -8.02 -11.07 -41.75
N ALA A 71 -7.39 -11.09 -42.93
CA ALA A 71 -6.07 -10.52 -43.17
C ALA A 71 -5.79 -9.24 -42.35
N LEU A 72 -4.60 -9.13 -41.76
CA LEU A 72 -4.10 -8.04 -40.92
C LEU A 72 -4.58 -6.63 -41.35
N ASP A 73 -4.60 -6.37 -42.66
CA ASP A 73 -5.04 -5.10 -43.25
C ASP A 73 -6.54 -4.79 -43.03
N SER A 74 -7.39 -5.82 -42.99
CA SER A 74 -8.83 -5.71 -42.68
C SER A 74 -9.04 -5.16 -41.27
N MET A 75 -8.38 -5.75 -40.28
CA MET A 75 -8.51 -5.34 -38.88
C MET A 75 -7.98 -3.93 -38.66
N HIS A 76 -6.80 -3.59 -39.20
CA HIS A 76 -6.26 -2.24 -39.13
C HIS A 76 -7.21 -1.21 -39.73
N THR A 77 -7.75 -1.50 -40.92
CA THR A 77 -8.66 -0.58 -41.61
C THR A 77 -9.97 -0.40 -40.84
N SER A 78 -10.52 -1.47 -40.27
CA SER A 78 -11.76 -1.44 -39.47
C SER A 78 -11.59 -0.63 -38.17
N VAL A 79 -10.52 -0.89 -37.43
CA VAL A 79 -10.19 -0.19 -36.19
C VAL A 79 -9.92 1.29 -36.45
N MET A 80 -9.14 1.60 -37.50
CA MET A 80 -8.82 2.97 -37.87
C MET A 80 -10.06 3.76 -38.29
N THR A 81 -10.95 3.13 -39.07
CA THR A 81 -12.24 3.71 -39.47
C THR A 81 -13.12 3.99 -38.25
N THR A 82 -13.21 3.04 -37.31
CA THR A 82 -13.92 3.25 -36.04
C THR A 82 -13.35 4.45 -35.29
N LEU A 83 -12.03 4.46 -35.03
CA LEU A 83 -11.40 5.49 -34.22
C LEU A 83 -11.59 6.89 -34.83
N ARG A 84 -11.45 7.04 -36.15
CA ARG A 84 -11.69 8.33 -36.82
C ARG A 84 -13.16 8.76 -36.80
N SER A 85 -14.10 7.80 -36.87
CA SER A 85 -15.52 8.13 -36.80
C SER A 85 -15.92 8.68 -35.42
N VAL A 86 -15.30 8.15 -34.36
CA VAL A 86 -15.58 8.53 -32.97
C VAL A 86 -14.75 9.73 -32.52
N TYR A 87 -13.49 9.82 -32.95
CA TYR A 87 -12.53 10.83 -32.53
C TYR A 87 -12.06 11.63 -33.74
N ASN A 88 -12.66 12.80 -33.88
CA ASN A 88 -12.33 13.78 -34.91
C ASN A 88 -12.44 15.20 -34.34
N ASN A 89 -12.14 16.18 -35.19
CA ASN A 89 -12.13 17.59 -34.82
C ASN A 89 -13.51 18.15 -34.41
N LEU A 90 -14.61 17.46 -34.73
CA LEU A 90 -15.96 17.87 -34.32
C LEU A 90 -16.30 17.32 -32.93
N THR A 91 -15.91 16.08 -32.65
CA THR A 91 -16.20 15.40 -31.38
C THR A 91 -15.24 15.80 -30.25
N MET A 92 -14.05 16.29 -30.61
CA MET A 92 -13.04 16.73 -29.64
C MET A 92 -12.70 18.20 -29.94
N PRO A 93 -13.16 19.17 -29.13
CA PRO A 93 -12.69 20.56 -29.21
C PRO A 93 -11.23 20.68 -28.76
N ASP A 94 -10.50 21.72 -29.20
CA ASP A 94 -9.03 21.88 -29.10
C ASP A 94 -8.43 21.74 -27.68
N ASP A 95 -9.21 22.00 -26.65
CA ASP A 95 -8.86 21.88 -25.23
C ASP A 95 -8.92 20.44 -24.69
N VAL A 96 -9.63 19.54 -25.36
CA VAL A 96 -9.79 18.14 -24.95
C VAL A 96 -8.58 17.31 -25.37
N VAL A 97 -7.74 16.93 -24.40
CA VAL A 97 -6.52 16.16 -24.65
C VAL A 97 -6.79 14.66 -24.60
N CYS A 98 -7.68 14.17 -23.74
CA CYS A 98 -8.00 12.75 -23.63
C CYS A 98 -9.51 12.54 -23.58
N LEU A 99 -10.00 11.52 -24.28
CA LEU A 99 -11.41 11.13 -24.24
C LEU A 99 -11.53 9.61 -24.21
N ASN A 100 -12.44 9.11 -23.36
CA ASN A 100 -12.82 7.71 -23.31
C ASN A 100 -14.22 7.58 -23.90
N ASN A 101 -14.43 6.60 -24.76
CA ASN A 101 -15.76 6.23 -25.25
C ASN A 101 -16.03 4.79 -24.83
N ASP A 102 -16.93 4.64 -23.86
CA ASP A 102 -17.30 3.34 -23.35
C ASP A 102 -18.02 2.53 -24.43
N ALA A 103 -18.93 3.11 -25.22
CA ALA A 103 -19.72 2.40 -26.23
C ALA A 103 -18.86 1.67 -27.29
N THR A 104 -17.72 2.24 -27.67
CA THR A 104 -16.77 1.63 -28.61
C THR A 104 -15.59 0.95 -27.92
N SER A 105 -15.61 0.87 -26.59
CA SER A 105 -14.52 0.36 -25.76
C SER A 105 -13.15 0.97 -26.11
N SER A 106 -13.14 2.24 -26.48
CA SER A 106 -11.97 2.93 -26.99
C SER A 106 -11.60 4.16 -26.16
N HIS A 107 -10.34 4.57 -26.24
CA HIS A 107 -9.89 5.84 -25.71
C HIS A 107 -8.90 6.49 -26.66
N VAL A 108 -8.74 7.81 -26.57
CA VAL A 108 -7.79 8.56 -27.39
C VAL A 108 -7.08 9.60 -26.55
N ALA A 109 -5.81 9.84 -26.88
CA ALA A 109 -5.11 11.07 -26.53
C ALA A 109 -4.79 11.86 -27.80
N ARG A 110 -4.97 13.18 -27.72
CA ARG A 110 -4.78 14.10 -28.84
C ARG A 110 -3.90 15.27 -28.41
N ARG A 111 -2.93 15.64 -29.24
CA ARG A 111 -2.15 16.87 -29.07
C ARG A 111 -2.03 17.62 -30.38
N ILE A 112 -2.04 18.95 -30.29
CA ILE A 112 -1.73 19.82 -31.41
C ILE A 112 -0.24 20.17 -31.31
N LEU A 113 0.54 19.79 -32.33
CA LEU A 113 1.97 19.98 -32.37
C LEU A 113 2.34 20.99 -33.46
N ALA A 114 3.25 21.91 -33.13
CA ALA A 114 3.91 22.75 -34.12
C ALA A 114 5.16 22.01 -34.62
N ILE A 115 5.18 21.65 -35.90
CA ILE A 115 6.26 20.90 -36.52
C ILE A 115 7.10 21.87 -37.36
N VAL A 116 8.42 21.82 -37.16
CA VAL A 116 9.37 22.64 -37.91
C VAL A 116 9.49 22.14 -39.37
N PRO A 117 9.91 23.01 -40.32
CA PRO A 117 10.09 22.62 -41.72
C PRO A 117 11.00 21.40 -41.88
N ALA A 118 10.74 20.58 -42.91
CA ALA A 118 11.51 19.35 -43.16
C ALA A 118 13.02 19.59 -43.31
N SER A 119 13.41 20.70 -43.94
CA SER A 119 14.81 21.10 -44.11
C SER A 119 15.56 21.30 -42.78
N ALA A 120 14.86 21.68 -41.71
CA ALA A 120 15.46 21.83 -40.38
C ALA A 120 15.70 20.49 -39.67
N LEU A 121 15.07 19.40 -40.13
CA LEU A 121 15.12 18.08 -39.51
C LEU A 121 16.00 17.07 -40.24
N GLU A 122 16.38 17.35 -41.49
CA GLU A 122 17.08 16.41 -42.38
C GLU A 122 18.35 15.80 -41.77
N ASN A 123 19.09 16.57 -40.97
CA ASN A 123 20.33 16.13 -40.32
C ASN A 123 20.32 16.30 -38.79
N ALA A 124 19.13 16.32 -38.17
CA ALA A 124 18.96 16.61 -36.75
C ALA A 124 18.27 15.46 -35.98
N PRO A 125 18.90 14.28 -35.84
CA PRO A 125 18.27 13.09 -35.23
C PRO A 125 17.84 13.31 -33.78
N PHE A 126 18.60 14.08 -33.01
CA PHE A 126 18.23 14.46 -31.63
C PHE A 126 16.99 15.36 -31.60
N GLN A 127 16.83 16.25 -32.58
CA GLN A 127 15.67 17.13 -32.66
C GLN A 127 14.43 16.35 -33.10
N GLN A 128 14.56 15.41 -34.04
CA GLN A 128 13.50 14.48 -34.42
C GLN A 128 13.03 13.66 -33.21
N PHE A 129 13.97 13.15 -32.41
CA PHE A 129 13.64 12.42 -31.19
C PHE A 129 12.97 13.31 -30.13
N ASN A 130 13.42 14.56 -29.93
CA ASN A 130 12.75 15.49 -29.02
C ASN A 130 11.32 15.83 -29.46
N ILE A 131 11.09 15.90 -30.79
CA ILE A 131 9.74 16.07 -31.33
C ILE A 131 8.90 14.83 -31.06
N LEU A 132 9.43 13.61 -31.27
CA LEU A 132 8.76 12.34 -30.94
C LEU A 132 8.27 12.30 -29.48
N VAL A 133 9.09 12.77 -28.53
CA VAL A 133 8.71 12.84 -27.10
C VAL A 133 7.44 13.67 -26.86
N SER A 134 7.14 14.63 -27.73
CA SER A 134 5.95 15.48 -27.61
C SER A 134 4.67 14.80 -28.10
N PHE A 135 4.76 13.70 -28.84
CA PHE A 135 3.62 12.97 -29.38
C PHE A 135 2.78 12.32 -28.25
N PRO A 136 1.44 12.31 -28.39
CA PRO A 136 0.58 11.66 -27.41
C PRO A 136 0.84 10.15 -27.39
N GLY A 137 0.96 9.55 -26.21
CA GLY A 137 1.19 8.10 -26.09
C GLY A 137 2.58 7.62 -26.54
N ALA A 138 3.54 8.53 -26.80
CA ALA A 138 4.87 8.19 -27.33
C ALA A 138 5.60 7.10 -26.53
N ILE A 139 5.40 7.03 -25.20
CA ILE A 139 5.95 5.98 -24.34
C ILE A 139 5.55 4.56 -24.76
N PHE A 140 4.40 4.38 -25.42
CA PHE A 140 3.86 3.10 -25.86
C PHE A 140 4.20 2.76 -27.31
N TYR A 141 4.97 3.58 -28.02
CA TYR A 141 5.25 3.34 -29.43
C TYR A 141 6.23 2.17 -29.61
N GLY A 142 5.81 1.16 -30.37
CA GLY A 142 6.65 0.06 -30.84
C GLY A 142 7.63 0.51 -31.91
N ALA A 143 8.34 -0.44 -32.53
CA ALA A 143 9.29 -0.10 -33.60
C ALA A 143 8.59 0.53 -34.82
N GLY A 144 7.46 -0.04 -35.26
CA GLY A 144 6.74 0.42 -36.45
C GLY A 144 6.11 1.80 -36.31
N ILE A 145 5.49 2.13 -35.17
CA ILE A 145 4.94 3.48 -34.97
C ILE A 145 6.08 4.51 -34.90
N ARG A 146 7.22 4.19 -34.28
CA ARG A 146 8.37 5.12 -34.24
C ARG A 146 8.93 5.39 -35.63
N GLU A 147 9.11 4.34 -36.44
CA GLU A 147 9.51 4.48 -37.85
C GLU A 147 8.53 5.34 -38.64
N PHE A 148 7.23 5.08 -38.51
CA PHE A 148 6.16 5.92 -39.09
C PHE A 148 6.26 7.40 -38.70
N ILE A 149 6.59 7.72 -37.44
CA ILE A 149 6.79 9.10 -37.01
C ILE A 149 8.05 9.69 -37.64
N TYR A 150 9.14 8.93 -37.73
CA TYR A 150 10.36 9.42 -38.38
C TYR A 150 10.14 9.64 -39.88
N ASP A 151 9.38 8.80 -40.57
CA ASP A 151 9.01 8.99 -41.97
C ASP A 151 8.18 10.27 -42.17
N PHE A 152 7.22 10.53 -41.27
CA PHE A 152 6.47 11.79 -41.28
C PHE A 152 7.38 13.01 -41.06
N LEU A 153 8.33 12.92 -40.13
CA LEU A 153 9.29 13.98 -39.85
C LEU A 153 10.35 14.13 -40.95
N ALA A 154 10.62 13.11 -41.75
CA ALA A 154 11.52 13.19 -42.90
C ALA A 154 10.81 13.67 -44.17
N ALA A 155 9.50 13.49 -44.26
CA ALA A 155 8.72 13.88 -45.43
C ALA A 155 8.72 15.39 -45.68
N ASN A 156 8.73 15.78 -46.96
CA ASN A 156 8.63 17.18 -47.37
C ASN A 156 7.29 17.79 -46.91
N ASP A 157 7.26 19.12 -46.72
CA ASP A 157 6.11 19.81 -46.12
C ASP A 157 4.81 19.62 -46.92
N THR A 158 4.90 19.50 -48.25
CA THR A 158 3.75 19.19 -49.12
C THR A 158 3.19 17.79 -48.86
N THR A 159 4.05 16.78 -48.74
CA THR A 159 3.66 15.39 -48.45
C THR A 159 3.05 15.27 -47.05
N ARG A 160 3.60 15.99 -46.06
CA ARG A 160 3.03 16.02 -44.70
C ARG A 160 1.58 16.51 -44.68
N GLN A 161 1.22 17.45 -45.55
CA GLN A 161 -0.10 18.06 -45.60
C GLN A 161 -1.12 17.28 -46.45
N THR A 162 -0.65 16.53 -47.45
CA THR A 162 -1.52 15.89 -48.46
C THR A 162 -1.67 14.38 -48.26
N ALA A 163 -0.65 13.70 -47.73
CA ALA A 163 -0.71 12.27 -47.52
C ALA A 163 -1.55 11.90 -46.28
N ARG A 164 -2.08 10.68 -46.28
CA ARG A 164 -2.80 10.12 -45.12
C ARG A 164 -1.81 9.41 -44.21
N TRP A 165 -1.54 10.02 -43.06
CA TRP A 165 -0.62 9.49 -42.07
C TRP A 165 -1.38 8.70 -41.00
N SER A 166 -1.23 7.37 -41.01
CA SER A 166 -1.76 6.50 -39.96
C SER A 166 -0.96 5.20 -39.86
N ARG A 167 -0.72 4.72 -38.64
CA ARG A 167 -0.11 3.42 -38.36
C ARG A 167 -0.75 2.82 -37.12
N CYS A 168 -1.00 1.51 -37.14
CA CYS A 168 -1.50 0.75 -35.99
C CYS A 168 -0.45 -0.26 -35.53
N GLN A 169 -0.63 -0.75 -34.30
CA GLN A 169 0.14 -1.83 -33.72
C GLN A 169 -0.74 -2.65 -32.75
N HIS A 170 -0.47 -3.95 -32.70
CA HIS A 170 -1.03 -4.88 -31.74
C HIS A 170 -0.41 -4.65 -30.36
N VAL A 171 -1.26 -4.65 -29.33
CA VAL A 171 -0.83 -4.65 -27.93
C VAL A 171 -1.14 -6.00 -27.33
N ARG A 172 -0.09 -6.77 -27.05
CA ARG A 172 -0.18 -8.14 -26.54
C ARG A 172 0.24 -8.23 -25.07
N PHE A 173 -0.36 -9.19 -24.37
CA PHE A 173 0.08 -9.63 -23.06
C PHE A 173 0.22 -11.15 -23.08
N LEU A 174 1.45 -11.64 -22.87
CA LEU A 174 1.76 -13.06 -23.00
C LEU A 174 1.26 -13.63 -24.33
N THR A 175 1.50 -12.91 -25.44
CA THR A 175 1.06 -13.25 -26.82
C THR A 175 -0.45 -13.15 -27.08
N ILE A 176 -1.28 -12.92 -26.06
CA ILE A 176 -2.72 -12.72 -26.24
C ILE A 176 -2.98 -11.26 -26.63
N LEU A 177 -3.76 -11.04 -27.69
CA LEU A 177 -4.15 -9.70 -28.13
C LEU A 177 -5.10 -9.06 -27.10
N MET A 178 -4.68 -7.93 -26.53
CA MET A 178 -5.45 -7.18 -25.52
C MET A 178 -6.11 -5.92 -26.10
N SER A 179 -5.45 -5.26 -27.06
CA SER A 179 -5.96 -4.06 -27.71
C SER A 179 -5.23 -3.76 -29.01
N GLU A 180 -5.86 -2.98 -29.89
CA GLU A 180 -5.20 -2.31 -31.01
C GLU A 180 -4.92 -0.86 -30.66
N ALA A 181 -3.71 -0.37 -30.95
CA ALA A 181 -3.32 1.03 -30.77
C ALA A 181 -2.95 1.64 -32.13
N CYS A 182 -3.59 2.76 -32.48
CA CYS A 182 -3.37 3.46 -33.74
C CYS A 182 -2.98 4.92 -33.50
N THR A 183 -1.98 5.38 -34.24
CA THR A 183 -1.57 6.79 -34.29
C THR A 183 -1.88 7.35 -35.67
N TRP A 184 -2.51 8.52 -35.73
CA TRP A 184 -2.73 9.23 -36.99
C TRP A 184 -2.53 10.73 -36.85
N ILE A 185 -2.21 11.35 -37.98
CA ILE A 185 -1.83 12.76 -38.05
C ILE A 185 -2.68 13.45 -39.11
N GLU A 186 -3.26 14.58 -38.74
CA GLU A 186 -4.08 15.42 -39.62
C GLU A 186 -3.59 16.87 -39.57
N PRO A 187 -3.65 17.61 -40.70
CA PRO A 187 -3.34 19.03 -40.68
C PRO A 187 -4.37 19.79 -39.84
N HIS A 188 -3.91 20.70 -38.97
CA HIS A 188 -4.82 21.53 -38.19
C HIS A 188 -5.57 22.52 -39.11
N VAL A 189 -6.77 22.95 -38.71
CA VAL A 189 -7.69 23.76 -39.55
C VAL A 189 -7.00 25.01 -40.12
N GLU A 190 -6.20 25.72 -39.32
CA GLU A 190 -5.43 26.88 -39.78
C GLU A 190 -4.41 26.52 -40.88
N THR A 191 -3.75 25.38 -40.74
CA THR A 191 -2.75 24.91 -41.72
C THR A 191 -3.46 24.43 -42.98
N ALA A 192 -4.55 23.68 -42.84
CA ALA A 192 -5.37 23.24 -43.97
C ALA A 192 -5.95 24.44 -44.76
N ALA A 193 -6.44 25.46 -44.08
CA ALA A 193 -6.94 26.70 -44.69
C ALA A 193 -5.83 27.46 -45.44
N ARG A 194 -4.61 27.52 -44.88
CA ARG A 194 -3.44 28.12 -45.57
C ARG A 194 -3.07 27.37 -46.83
N VAL A 195 -3.12 26.05 -46.83
CA VAL A 195 -2.84 25.23 -48.02
C VAL A 195 -3.89 25.45 -49.11
N ALA A 196 -5.17 25.47 -48.72
CA ALA A 196 -6.26 25.79 -49.64
C ALA A 196 -6.11 27.21 -50.23
N ALA A 197 -5.68 28.20 -49.43
CA ALA A 197 -5.43 29.56 -49.89
C ALA A 197 -4.17 29.72 -50.75
N ASN A 198 -3.07 29.03 -50.41
CA ASN A 198 -1.80 29.07 -51.14
C ASN A 198 -1.88 28.42 -52.54
N SER A 199 -2.94 27.67 -52.82
CA SER A 199 -3.30 27.23 -54.18
C SER A 199 -3.54 28.41 -55.14
N SER A 200 -3.72 29.64 -54.61
CA SER A 200 -3.95 30.86 -55.37
C SER A 200 -2.83 31.92 -55.32
N ARG A 201 -1.85 31.80 -54.42
CA ARG A 201 -0.64 32.67 -54.36
C ARG A 201 0.43 32.09 -53.41
N PRO A 202 1.73 32.08 -53.78
CA PRO A 202 2.77 31.61 -52.87
C PRO A 202 3.06 32.69 -51.83
N VAL A 203 2.58 32.49 -50.61
CA VAL A 203 3.03 33.26 -49.44
C VAL A 203 3.96 32.36 -48.63
N GLU A 204 5.25 32.71 -48.61
CA GLU A 204 6.25 32.16 -47.69
C GLU A 204 5.83 32.50 -46.26
N SER A 205 5.12 31.58 -45.60
CA SER A 205 4.80 31.70 -44.19
C SER A 205 5.95 31.12 -43.38
N THR A 206 6.63 31.97 -42.62
CA THR A 206 7.69 31.63 -41.65
C THR A 206 7.16 30.96 -40.38
N ALA A 207 5.85 30.78 -40.24
CA ALA A 207 5.24 30.15 -39.06
C ALA A 207 5.21 28.62 -39.19
N PRO A 208 5.55 27.86 -38.12
CA PRO A 208 5.56 26.40 -38.16
C PRO A 208 4.16 25.84 -38.44
N ALA A 209 4.10 24.78 -39.25
CA ALA A 209 2.86 24.08 -39.58
C ALA A 209 2.32 23.35 -38.34
N ARG A 210 1.01 23.42 -38.11
CA ARG A 210 0.36 22.80 -36.96
C ARG A 210 -0.36 21.53 -37.40
N PHE A 211 -0.11 20.45 -36.67
CA PHE A 211 -0.70 19.14 -36.91
C PHE A 211 -1.44 18.67 -35.66
N ILE A 212 -2.57 18.02 -35.88
CA ILE A 212 -3.32 17.32 -34.85
C ILE A 212 -2.85 15.88 -34.89
N VAL A 213 -2.29 15.41 -33.78
CA VAL A 213 -1.87 14.02 -33.61
C VAL A 213 -2.81 13.34 -32.65
N TYR A 214 -3.31 12.19 -33.07
CA TYR A 214 -4.15 11.33 -32.24
C TYR A 214 -3.43 10.01 -32.00
N HIS A 215 -3.56 9.49 -30.79
CA HIS A 215 -3.19 8.13 -30.42
C HIS A 215 -4.40 7.48 -29.76
N GLY A 216 -5.06 6.60 -30.49
CA GLY A 216 -6.29 5.93 -30.09
C GLY A 216 -6.05 4.45 -29.84
N VAL A 217 -6.78 3.89 -28.89
CA VAL A 217 -6.69 2.47 -28.54
C VAL A 217 -8.10 1.88 -28.45
N VAL A 218 -8.31 0.74 -29.09
CA VAL A 218 -9.52 -0.07 -28.96
C VAL A 218 -9.21 -1.28 -28.11
N ARG A 219 -9.99 -1.48 -27.04
CA ARG A 219 -9.82 -2.59 -26.11
C ARG A 219 -10.60 -3.82 -26.59
N PHE A 220 -10.01 -4.99 -26.39
CA PHE A 220 -10.69 -6.26 -26.57
C PHE A 220 -10.84 -6.93 -25.21
N GLU A 221 -12.08 -7.15 -24.79
CA GLU A 221 -12.39 -7.84 -23.56
C GLU A 221 -13.66 -8.67 -23.74
N ALA A 222 -13.54 -9.98 -23.54
CA ALA A 222 -14.69 -10.88 -23.54
C ALA A 222 -15.53 -10.66 -22.27
N ALA A 223 -16.86 -10.66 -22.39
CA ALA A 223 -17.77 -10.50 -21.26
C ALA A 223 -17.52 -11.54 -20.14
N SER A 224 -17.16 -12.78 -20.52
CA SER A 224 -16.79 -13.85 -19.57
C SER A 224 -15.59 -13.48 -18.71
N TRP A 225 -14.60 -12.79 -19.29
CA TRP A 225 -13.42 -12.30 -18.60
C TRP A 225 -13.76 -11.22 -17.57
N SER A 226 -14.66 -10.30 -17.93
CA SER A 226 -15.11 -9.25 -17.00
C SER A 226 -15.87 -9.82 -15.80
N TRP A 227 -16.75 -10.81 -16.04
CA TRP A 227 -17.43 -11.54 -14.96
C TRP A 227 -16.44 -12.29 -14.07
N PHE A 228 -15.45 -12.96 -14.66
CA PHE A 228 -14.39 -13.62 -13.92
C PHE A 228 -13.64 -12.63 -13.02
N LYS A 229 -13.22 -11.46 -13.55
CA LYS A 229 -12.57 -10.40 -12.75
C LYS A 229 -13.43 -9.94 -11.58
N LEU A 230 -14.73 -9.74 -11.80
CA LEU A 230 -15.65 -9.31 -10.74
C LEU A 230 -15.76 -10.36 -9.62
N VAL A 231 -16.06 -11.62 -9.97
CA VAL A 231 -16.16 -12.71 -8.99
C VAL A 231 -14.85 -12.85 -8.23
N TYR A 232 -13.73 -12.84 -8.94
CA TYR A 232 -12.39 -12.91 -8.36
C TYR A 232 -12.14 -11.77 -7.35
N ARG A 233 -12.47 -10.52 -7.68
CA ARG A 233 -12.30 -9.36 -6.78
C ARG A 233 -13.22 -9.41 -5.57
N VAL A 234 -14.47 -9.86 -5.75
CA VAL A 234 -15.42 -10.06 -4.63
C VAL A 234 -14.90 -11.13 -3.67
N LEU A 235 -14.42 -12.27 -4.19
CA LEU A 235 -13.81 -13.32 -3.37
C LEU A 235 -12.56 -12.81 -2.63
N LEU A 236 -11.74 -11.99 -3.28
CA LEU A 236 -10.58 -11.36 -2.65
C LEU A 236 -10.98 -10.38 -1.53
N THR A 237 -12.00 -9.55 -1.74
CA THR A 237 -12.56 -8.68 -0.70
C THR A 237 -13.07 -9.49 0.49
N LEU A 238 -13.80 -10.58 0.25
CA LEU A 238 -14.26 -11.48 1.32
C LEU A 238 -13.09 -12.14 2.06
N TYR A 239 -12.04 -12.54 1.34
CA TYR A 239 -10.84 -13.13 1.92
C TYR A 239 -10.06 -12.12 2.78
N VAL A 240 -9.99 -10.86 2.37
CA VAL A 240 -9.41 -9.76 3.18
C VAL A 240 -10.22 -9.58 4.46
N LEU A 241 -11.54 -9.49 4.38
CA LEU A 241 -12.42 -9.37 5.56
C LEU A 241 -12.28 -10.58 6.50
N TRP A 242 -12.24 -11.78 5.96
CA TRP A 242 -12.00 -13.00 6.74
C TRP A 242 -10.63 -12.99 7.41
N THR A 243 -9.59 -12.49 6.74
CA THR A 243 -8.24 -12.36 7.30
C THR A 243 -8.23 -11.38 8.48
N VAL A 244 -8.87 -10.22 8.34
CA VAL A 244 -8.99 -9.23 9.43
C VAL A 244 -9.78 -9.83 10.60
N TRP A 245 -10.89 -10.51 10.33
CA TRP A 245 -11.69 -11.15 11.37
C TRP A 245 -10.90 -12.21 12.14
N SER A 246 -10.28 -13.15 11.42
CA SER A 246 -9.61 -14.32 12.00
C SER A 246 -8.33 -13.97 12.77
N LYS A 247 -7.55 -13.00 12.26
CA LYS A 247 -6.24 -12.60 12.80
C LYS A 247 -6.26 -11.35 13.68
N TYR A 248 -7.35 -10.58 13.70
CA TYR A 248 -7.43 -9.36 14.49
C TYR A 248 -8.67 -9.31 15.39
N TYR A 249 -9.87 -9.18 14.83
CA TYR A 249 -11.08 -8.93 15.63
C TYR A 249 -11.41 -10.08 16.58
N ARG A 250 -11.20 -11.34 16.18
CA ARG A 250 -11.37 -12.49 17.07
C ARG A 250 -10.49 -12.37 18.32
N HIS A 251 -9.27 -11.84 18.18
CA HIS A 251 -8.32 -11.64 19.27
C HIS A 251 -8.68 -10.44 20.14
N VAL A 252 -9.18 -9.35 19.54
CA VAL A 252 -9.71 -8.20 20.29
C VAL A 252 -10.95 -8.58 21.11
N ARG A 253 -11.85 -9.40 20.56
CA ARG A 253 -13.01 -9.94 21.29
C ARG A 253 -12.61 -10.87 22.43
N THR A 254 -11.60 -11.71 22.19
CA THR A 254 -11.05 -12.58 23.25
C THR A 254 -10.46 -11.74 24.38
N LEU A 255 -9.71 -10.67 24.06
CA LEU A 255 -9.16 -9.75 25.04
C LEU A 255 -10.25 -9.10 25.91
N TYR A 256 -11.33 -8.61 25.29
CA TYR A 256 -12.46 -8.04 26.03
C TYR A 256 -13.00 -9.00 27.09
N ALA A 257 -13.32 -10.25 26.69
CA ALA A 257 -13.85 -11.26 27.59
C ALA A 257 -12.87 -11.64 28.72
N GLN A 258 -11.56 -11.68 28.43
CA GLN A 258 -10.54 -11.96 29.44
C GLN A 258 -10.33 -10.79 30.40
N LEU A 259 -10.43 -9.54 29.94
CA LEU A 259 -10.34 -8.37 30.81
C LEU A 259 -11.52 -8.28 31.76
N GLU A 260 -12.72 -8.62 31.29
CA GLU A 260 -13.95 -8.64 32.10
C GLU A 260 -13.87 -9.66 33.25
N THR A 261 -13.26 -10.83 32.98
CA THR A 261 -13.25 -11.97 33.92
C THR A 261 -12.00 -12.10 34.79
N LEU A 262 -10.83 -11.74 34.26
CA LEU A 262 -9.53 -11.92 34.93
C LEU A 262 -8.80 -10.61 35.21
N GLY A 263 -9.15 -9.51 34.52
CA GLY A 263 -8.43 -8.24 34.60
C GLY A 263 -6.98 -8.33 34.11
N LEU A 264 -6.14 -7.38 34.53
CA LEU A 264 -4.70 -7.33 34.22
C LEU A 264 -3.85 -7.46 35.48
N MET A 265 -2.74 -8.20 35.37
CA MET A 265 -1.80 -8.36 36.48
C MET A 265 -1.18 -7.02 36.88
N GLY A 266 -1.36 -6.63 38.14
CA GLY A 266 -0.89 -5.36 38.71
C GLY A 266 -1.76 -4.14 38.42
N ALA A 267 -3.00 -4.37 37.99
CA ALA A 267 -4.07 -3.39 37.85
C ALA A 267 -4.98 -3.35 39.10
N SER A 268 -4.41 -3.43 40.32
CA SER A 268 -5.15 -3.70 41.56
C SER A 268 -6.15 -2.61 41.99
N ALA A 269 -6.03 -1.39 41.45
CA ALA A 269 -6.95 -0.26 41.71
C ALA A 269 -7.91 0.01 40.53
N CYS A 270 -7.86 -0.80 39.48
CA CYS A 270 -8.64 -0.60 38.26
C CYS A 270 -10.02 -1.24 38.40
N THR A 271 -11.07 -0.50 38.05
CA THR A 271 -12.44 -1.05 38.01
C THR A 271 -13.03 -1.03 36.60
N HIS A 272 -12.49 -0.17 35.74
CA HIS A 272 -12.89 -0.03 34.35
C HIS A 272 -11.69 -0.06 33.40
N PHE A 273 -11.77 -0.88 32.36
CA PHE A 273 -10.82 -0.93 31.25
C PHE A 273 -11.41 -0.35 29.97
N CYS A 274 -10.71 0.60 29.35
CA CYS A 274 -11.06 1.14 28.04
C CYS A 274 -10.05 0.68 26.98
N ILE A 275 -10.53 -0.01 25.95
CA ILE A 275 -9.74 -0.60 24.88
C ILE A 275 -9.67 0.37 23.69
N LEU A 276 -8.47 0.79 23.32
CA LEU A 276 -8.17 1.54 22.11
C LEU A 276 -7.70 0.57 21.04
N VAL A 277 -8.54 0.37 20.02
CA VAL A 277 -8.25 -0.55 18.92
C VAL A 277 -7.20 0.09 17.99
N GLY A 278 -6.25 -0.73 17.56
CA GLY A 278 -5.22 -0.39 16.57
C GLY A 278 -5.71 -0.52 15.12
N ASP A 279 -4.78 -0.62 14.19
CA ASP A 279 -5.00 -0.73 12.75
C ASP A 279 -4.51 -2.10 12.22
N PRO A 280 -5.41 -2.97 11.72
CA PRO A 280 -5.05 -4.27 11.20
C PRO A 280 -4.44 -4.24 9.80
N THR A 281 -4.30 -3.07 9.15
CA THR A 281 -3.81 -2.95 7.77
C THR A 281 -2.51 -3.72 7.55
N ALA A 282 -1.55 -3.57 8.48
CA ALA A 282 -0.26 -4.24 8.43
C ALA A 282 -0.36 -5.79 8.41
N LEU A 283 -1.39 -6.39 9.02
CA LEU A 283 -1.61 -7.86 9.00
C LEU A 283 -2.06 -8.38 7.63
N VAL A 284 -2.82 -7.58 6.89
CA VAL A 284 -3.33 -7.96 5.56
C VAL A 284 -2.27 -7.72 4.50
N VAL A 285 -1.64 -6.55 4.50
CA VAL A 285 -0.58 -6.23 3.51
C VAL A 285 0.66 -7.09 3.71
N SER A 286 0.87 -7.63 4.91
CA SER A 286 1.93 -8.61 5.17
C SER A 286 1.54 -10.06 4.84
N SER A 287 0.33 -10.30 4.32
CA SER A 287 -0.08 -11.63 3.86
C SER A 287 0.49 -11.91 2.46
N PRO A 288 1.32 -12.95 2.27
CA PRO A 288 1.91 -13.24 0.95
C PRO A 288 0.85 -13.61 -0.09
N VAL A 289 -0.25 -14.24 0.34
CA VAL A 289 -1.37 -14.60 -0.54
C VAL A 289 -2.08 -13.36 -1.04
N VAL A 290 -2.45 -12.43 -0.15
CA VAL A 290 -3.15 -11.19 -0.55
C VAL A 290 -2.28 -10.36 -1.48
N ALA A 291 -1.00 -10.19 -1.14
CA ALA A 291 -0.08 -9.42 -1.97
C ALA A 291 0.11 -10.04 -3.37
N ALA A 292 0.27 -11.37 -3.47
CA ALA A 292 0.44 -12.05 -4.76
C ALA A 292 -0.81 -11.95 -5.64
N VAL A 293 -1.99 -12.16 -5.05
CA VAL A 293 -3.28 -12.10 -5.74
C VAL A 293 -3.58 -10.65 -6.19
N MET A 294 -3.26 -9.64 -5.38
CA MET A 294 -3.38 -8.23 -5.79
C MET A 294 -2.42 -7.86 -6.92
N VAL A 295 -1.18 -8.34 -6.93
CA VAL A 295 -0.23 -8.10 -8.04
C VAL A 295 -0.73 -8.77 -9.32
N PHE A 296 -1.24 -10.00 -9.21
CA PHE A 296 -1.85 -10.68 -10.35
C PHE A 296 -3.04 -9.90 -10.92
N ASP A 297 -3.93 -9.36 -10.08
CA ASP A 297 -5.06 -8.51 -10.47
C ASP A 297 -4.64 -7.26 -11.27
N ILE A 298 -3.47 -6.70 -10.96
CA ILE A 298 -2.89 -5.56 -11.68
C ILE A 298 -2.36 -6.02 -13.04
N TRP A 299 -1.66 -7.15 -13.08
CA TRP A 299 -1.01 -7.67 -14.29
C TRP A 299 -2.01 -8.12 -15.35
N ILE A 300 -3.17 -8.64 -14.95
CA ILE A 300 -4.22 -9.07 -15.89
C ILE A 300 -5.00 -7.92 -16.53
N ASN A 301 -4.69 -6.65 -16.21
CA ASN A 301 -5.34 -5.46 -16.78
C ASN A 301 -4.32 -4.42 -17.31
N PRO A 302 -3.40 -4.79 -18.22
CA PRO A 302 -2.34 -3.91 -18.68
C PRO A 302 -2.86 -2.68 -19.42
N VAL A 303 -3.96 -2.80 -20.17
CA VAL A 303 -4.52 -1.70 -20.97
C VAL A 303 -5.12 -0.60 -20.08
N PHE A 304 -5.67 -0.96 -18.92
CA PHE A 304 -6.15 0.05 -17.97
C PHE A 304 -5.00 0.72 -17.23
N LEU A 305 -3.89 0.01 -17.03
CA LEU A 305 -2.67 0.61 -16.50
C LEU A 305 -2.06 1.61 -17.49
N SER A 306 -2.02 1.30 -18.79
CA SER A 306 -1.56 2.25 -19.81
C SER A 306 -2.47 3.48 -19.90
N MET A 307 -3.79 3.31 -19.84
CA MET A 307 -4.74 4.42 -19.75
C MET A 307 -4.48 5.31 -18.55
N ALA A 308 -4.27 4.71 -17.37
CA ALA A 308 -3.95 5.48 -16.17
C ALA A 308 -2.65 6.26 -16.33
N ALA A 309 -1.62 5.66 -16.92
CA ALA A 309 -0.36 6.34 -17.22
C ALA A 309 -0.54 7.55 -18.17
N MET A 310 -1.40 7.43 -19.19
CA MET A 310 -1.72 8.55 -20.09
C MET A 310 -2.48 9.67 -19.38
N ARG A 311 -3.40 9.32 -18.47
CA ARG A 311 -4.19 10.28 -17.69
C ARG A 311 -3.36 11.07 -16.68
N VAL A 312 -2.34 10.48 -16.07
CA VAL A 312 -1.48 11.19 -15.10
C VAL A 312 -0.60 12.27 -15.76
N GLY A 313 -0.41 12.21 -17.08
CA GLY A 313 0.23 13.28 -17.84
C GLY A 313 -0.64 14.51 -18.12
N GLN A 314 -1.93 14.50 -17.72
CA GLN A 314 -2.91 15.53 -18.06
C GLN A 314 -3.05 16.60 -16.98
N PHE A 315 -2.12 17.56 -16.95
CA PHE A 315 -2.15 18.64 -15.94
C PHE A 315 -3.24 19.70 -16.18
N THR A 316 -3.78 19.79 -17.39
CA THR A 316 -4.85 20.74 -17.74
C THR A 316 -6.23 20.27 -17.29
N ASP A 317 -6.42 18.96 -17.14
CA ASP A 317 -7.64 18.34 -16.65
C ASP A 317 -7.36 17.66 -15.29
N PRO A 318 -7.62 18.35 -14.16
CA PRO A 318 -7.35 17.81 -12.83
C PRO A 318 -8.19 16.57 -12.52
N TYR A 319 -9.33 16.38 -13.19
CA TYR A 319 -10.16 15.21 -13.01
C TYR A 319 -9.50 13.98 -13.65
N MET A 320 -9.06 14.08 -14.89
CA MET A 320 -8.32 12.99 -15.55
C MET A 320 -7.04 12.65 -14.78
N PHE A 321 -6.30 13.66 -14.34
CA PHE A 321 -5.13 13.48 -13.49
C PHE A 321 -5.46 12.67 -12.23
N LEU A 322 -6.49 13.09 -11.48
CA LEU A 322 -6.91 12.43 -10.25
C LEU A 322 -7.32 10.96 -10.49
N TRP A 323 -8.05 10.67 -11.55
CA TRP A 323 -8.48 9.31 -11.89
C TRP A 323 -7.32 8.40 -12.27
N GLY A 324 -6.40 8.89 -13.10
CA GLY A 324 -5.16 8.18 -13.43
C GLY A 324 -4.31 7.93 -12.18
N TRP A 325 -4.23 8.91 -11.29
CA TRP A 325 -3.46 8.83 -10.05
C TRP A 325 -4.05 7.82 -9.06
N MET A 326 -5.36 7.86 -8.82
CA MET A 326 -6.06 6.90 -7.96
C MET A 326 -5.94 5.47 -8.48
N TYR A 327 -6.11 5.25 -9.78
CA TYR A 327 -5.97 3.91 -10.37
C TYR A 327 -4.51 3.40 -10.26
N SER A 328 -3.53 4.27 -10.51
CA SER A 328 -2.10 3.93 -10.45
C SER A 328 -1.64 3.54 -9.05
N SER A 329 -2.32 3.97 -8.00
CA SER A 329 -2.02 3.61 -6.61
C SER A 329 -1.99 2.11 -6.36
N ARG A 330 -2.74 1.32 -7.14
CA ARG A 330 -2.77 -0.14 -7.05
C ARG A 330 -1.37 -0.74 -7.21
N ASN A 331 -0.46 -0.12 -7.96
CA ASN A 331 0.91 -0.60 -8.14
C ASN A 331 1.73 -0.66 -6.83
N MET A 332 1.29 -0.03 -5.74
CA MET A 332 1.92 -0.19 -4.42
C MET A 332 1.92 -1.65 -3.93
N TRP A 333 0.99 -2.48 -4.40
CA TRP A 333 0.95 -3.91 -4.05
C TRP A 333 2.18 -4.69 -4.55
N CYS A 334 2.81 -4.24 -5.64
CA CYS A 334 4.11 -4.78 -6.07
C CYS A 334 5.17 -4.58 -4.98
N ALA A 335 5.15 -3.42 -4.32
CA ALA A 335 6.05 -3.11 -3.21
C ALA A 335 5.79 -3.99 -1.98
N PHE A 336 4.53 -4.24 -1.63
CA PHE A 336 4.19 -5.19 -0.55
C PHE A 336 4.65 -6.61 -0.86
N LEU A 337 4.43 -7.10 -2.09
CA LEU A 337 4.90 -8.43 -2.50
C LEU A 337 6.43 -8.52 -2.45
N ALA A 338 7.14 -7.52 -2.96
CA ALA A 338 8.60 -7.48 -2.91
C ALA A 338 9.13 -7.50 -1.47
N MET A 339 8.53 -6.71 -0.57
CA MET A 339 8.88 -6.76 0.85
C MET A 339 8.60 -8.11 1.49
N GLN A 340 7.55 -8.83 1.07
CA GLN A 340 7.28 -10.19 1.55
C GLN A 340 8.35 -11.18 1.10
N LEU A 341 8.71 -11.16 -0.19
CA LEU A 341 9.75 -12.02 -0.74
C LEU A 341 11.11 -11.70 -0.08
N LEU A 342 11.44 -10.42 0.04
CA LEU A 342 12.69 -9.98 0.64
C LEU A 342 12.73 -10.28 2.15
N THR A 343 11.61 -10.22 2.86
CA THR A 343 11.53 -10.63 4.28
C THR A 343 12.00 -12.08 4.46
N ARG A 344 11.59 -13.00 3.58
CA ARG A 344 12.05 -14.41 3.62
C ARG A 344 13.56 -14.52 3.39
N LEU A 345 14.11 -13.75 2.45
CA LEU A 345 15.55 -13.72 2.16
C LEU A 345 16.35 -13.12 3.32
N ILE A 346 15.87 -12.00 3.88
CA ILE A 346 16.48 -11.34 5.05
C ILE A 346 16.56 -12.29 6.22
N LYS A 347 15.46 -13.01 6.54
CA LYS A 347 15.41 -14.01 7.60
C LYS A 347 16.35 -15.18 7.33
N ARG A 348 16.36 -15.69 6.09
CA ARG A 348 17.27 -16.77 5.69
C ARG A 348 18.74 -16.39 5.83
N TRP A 349 19.09 -15.15 5.55
CA TRP A 349 20.47 -14.64 5.64
C TRP A 349 20.81 -13.98 6.98
N LYS A 350 19.87 -13.90 7.92
CA LYS A 350 20.05 -13.28 9.24
C LYS A 350 20.59 -11.83 9.17
N VAL A 351 20.10 -11.04 8.21
CA VAL A 351 20.53 -9.64 7.98
C VAL A 351 19.46 -8.62 8.36
N GLU A 352 18.53 -8.97 9.26
CA GLU A 352 17.38 -8.15 9.71
C GLU A 352 17.83 -6.78 10.17
N ALA A 353 18.95 -6.69 10.88
CA ALA A 353 19.47 -5.43 11.40
C ALA A 353 19.82 -4.41 10.31
N LYS A 354 20.01 -4.84 9.04
CA LYS A 354 20.33 -3.95 7.90
C LYS A 354 19.10 -3.22 7.37
N PHE A 355 17.91 -3.56 7.85
CA PHE A 355 16.65 -3.02 7.40
C PHE A 355 15.89 -2.41 8.58
N CYS A 356 15.08 -1.40 8.29
CA CYS A 356 14.13 -0.82 9.24
C CYS A 356 12.70 -1.14 8.78
N PRO A 357 11.78 -1.47 9.70
CA PRO A 357 10.37 -1.63 9.39
C PRO A 357 9.80 -0.37 8.72
N VAL A 358 9.02 -0.54 7.67
CA VAL A 358 8.38 0.53 6.91
C VAL A 358 6.91 0.61 7.28
N ASP A 359 6.43 1.79 7.66
CA ASP A 359 5.02 2.06 7.89
C ASP A 359 4.24 1.97 6.56
N PRO A 360 3.21 1.11 6.45
CA PRO A 360 2.39 1.00 5.24
C PRO A 360 1.80 2.32 4.76
N VAL A 361 1.49 3.26 5.65
CA VAL A 361 0.98 4.60 5.27
C VAL A 361 2.06 5.46 4.67
N VAL A 362 3.26 5.46 5.25
CA VAL A 362 4.40 6.20 4.67
C VAL A 362 4.72 5.66 3.28
N LEU A 363 4.69 4.34 3.11
CA LEU A 363 4.86 3.70 1.80
C LEU A 363 3.75 4.10 0.82
N THR A 364 2.49 4.10 1.28
CA THR A 364 1.35 4.51 0.46
C THR A 364 1.52 5.95 -0.01
N ILE A 365 1.82 6.89 0.89
CA ILE A 365 2.07 8.30 0.57
C ILE A 365 3.26 8.42 -0.40
N ALA A 366 4.35 7.70 -0.15
CA ALA A 366 5.52 7.72 -1.02
C ALA A 366 5.21 7.19 -2.42
N ALA A 367 4.44 6.11 -2.53
CA ALA A 367 3.99 5.56 -3.82
C ALA A 367 3.08 6.55 -4.57
N TYR A 368 2.20 7.24 -3.86
CA TYR A 368 1.37 8.31 -4.45
C TYR A 368 2.20 9.49 -4.95
N CYS A 369 3.21 9.94 -4.19
CA CYS A 369 4.10 11.03 -4.59
C CYS A 369 5.12 10.62 -5.66
N TYR A 370 5.45 9.33 -5.77
CA TYR A 370 6.44 8.82 -6.71
C TYR A 370 5.80 8.39 -8.04
N GLY A 371 4.76 7.56 -7.98
CA GLY A 371 4.23 6.85 -9.15
C GLY A 371 3.81 7.78 -10.27
N GLY A 372 2.96 8.77 -9.96
CA GLY A 372 2.46 9.69 -10.98
C GLY A 372 3.56 10.55 -11.61
N PRO A 373 4.32 11.33 -10.82
CA PRO A 373 5.41 12.15 -11.35
C PRO A 373 6.47 11.37 -12.13
N VAL A 374 6.83 10.16 -11.69
CA VAL A 374 7.80 9.32 -12.41
C VAL A 374 7.24 8.83 -13.74
N VAL A 375 5.99 8.38 -13.77
CA VAL A 375 5.33 7.97 -15.03
C VAL A 375 5.25 9.15 -15.99
N THR A 376 4.86 10.33 -15.51
CA THR A 376 4.83 11.54 -16.34
C THR A 376 6.23 11.92 -16.82
N MET A 377 7.24 11.89 -15.95
CA MET A 377 8.63 12.12 -16.33
C MET A 377 9.07 11.14 -17.42
N CYS A 378 8.78 9.85 -17.27
CA CYS A 378 9.07 8.85 -18.30
C CYS A 378 8.33 9.15 -19.60
N ALA A 379 7.07 9.58 -19.54
CA ALA A 379 6.23 9.83 -20.71
C ALA A 379 6.53 11.15 -21.44
N THR A 380 7.15 12.13 -20.78
CA THR A 380 7.40 13.47 -21.35
C THR A 380 8.89 13.80 -21.50
N THR A 381 9.78 12.84 -21.31
CA THR A 381 11.23 13.03 -21.46
C THR A 381 11.86 11.88 -22.27
N PRO A 382 13.12 12.03 -22.72
CA PRO A 382 13.89 10.94 -23.33
C PRO A 382 13.98 9.64 -22.49
N ALA A 383 13.62 9.66 -21.21
CA ALA A 383 13.57 8.46 -20.39
C ALA A 383 12.61 7.36 -20.91
N MET A 384 11.64 7.70 -21.79
CA MET A 384 10.79 6.70 -22.46
C MET A 384 11.56 5.67 -23.29
N VAL A 385 12.81 5.95 -23.70
CA VAL A 385 13.65 4.99 -24.43
C VAL A 385 13.77 3.67 -23.65
N MET A 386 13.82 3.74 -22.32
CA MET A 386 13.82 2.53 -21.48
C MET A 386 12.61 1.64 -21.75
N PHE A 387 11.42 2.22 -22.01
CA PHE A 387 10.23 1.47 -22.37
C PHE A 387 10.27 0.97 -23.82
N HIS A 388 10.73 1.80 -24.77
CA HIS A 388 10.86 1.39 -26.18
C HIS A 388 11.77 0.17 -26.37
N LEU A 389 12.83 0.04 -25.57
CA LEU A 389 13.73 -1.12 -25.60
C LEU A 389 13.05 -2.41 -25.12
N ASN A 390 12.00 -2.30 -24.29
CA ASN A 390 11.31 -3.44 -23.70
C ASN A 390 10.15 -3.95 -24.55
N TRP A 391 9.51 -3.09 -25.35
CA TRP A 391 8.29 -3.44 -26.10
C TRP A 391 8.46 -4.55 -27.14
N GLY A 392 9.66 -4.71 -27.71
CA GLY A 392 9.94 -5.76 -28.69
C GLY A 392 10.30 -7.11 -28.08
N HIS A 393 10.41 -7.22 -26.75
CA HIS A 393 10.80 -8.48 -26.13
C HIS A 393 9.63 -9.48 -26.16
N PHE A 394 9.90 -10.74 -26.49
CA PHE A 394 8.90 -11.78 -26.75
C PHE A 394 7.96 -11.56 -27.95
N VAL A 395 8.16 -10.48 -28.73
CA VAL A 395 7.47 -10.30 -30.02
C VAL A 395 8.14 -11.19 -31.08
N PRO A 396 7.39 -11.99 -31.86
CA PRO A 396 7.95 -12.75 -32.97
C PRO A 396 8.64 -11.86 -33.99
N ALA A 397 9.75 -12.33 -34.58
CA ALA A 397 10.54 -11.53 -35.52
C ALA A 397 9.72 -11.05 -36.75
N ALA A 398 8.74 -11.85 -37.18
CA ALA A 398 7.84 -11.51 -38.29
C ALA A 398 6.98 -10.27 -38.02
N GLU A 399 6.65 -10.00 -36.75
CA GLU A 399 5.72 -8.94 -36.35
C GLU A 399 6.43 -7.79 -35.61
N LYS A 400 7.76 -7.71 -35.72
CA LYS A 400 8.58 -6.75 -34.96
C LYS A 400 8.14 -5.27 -35.13
N PHE A 401 7.55 -4.94 -36.27
CA PHE A 401 7.05 -3.60 -36.62
C PHE A 401 5.52 -3.47 -36.52
N GLU A 402 4.86 -4.48 -35.98
CA GLU A 402 3.41 -4.59 -35.94
C GLU A 402 2.88 -4.82 -34.53
N ALA A 403 3.71 -5.34 -33.60
CA ALA A 403 3.27 -5.65 -32.25
C ALA A 403 4.20 -5.11 -31.15
N ILE A 404 3.63 -4.91 -29.98
CA ILE A 404 4.33 -4.72 -28.70
C ILE A 404 3.86 -5.75 -27.69
N GLU A 405 4.74 -6.12 -26.76
CA GLU A 405 4.43 -7.01 -25.64
C GLU A 405 4.55 -6.27 -24.30
N CYS A 406 3.49 -6.34 -23.50
CA CYS A 406 3.38 -5.58 -22.25
C CYS A 406 4.11 -6.21 -21.05
N LEU A 407 4.39 -7.51 -21.06
CA LEU A 407 4.93 -8.24 -19.90
C LEU A 407 6.19 -7.57 -19.32
N VAL A 408 7.18 -7.27 -20.17
CA VAL A 408 8.45 -6.68 -19.70
C VAL A 408 8.22 -5.29 -19.14
N GLY A 409 7.36 -4.48 -19.77
CA GLY A 409 6.98 -3.17 -19.24
C GLY A 409 6.33 -3.27 -17.86
N LEU A 410 5.44 -4.24 -17.65
CA LEU A 410 4.83 -4.50 -16.35
C LEU A 410 5.85 -4.90 -15.28
N ILE A 411 6.82 -5.74 -15.64
CA ILE A 411 7.92 -6.13 -14.74
C ILE A 411 8.75 -4.89 -14.37
N VAL A 412 9.07 -4.02 -15.32
CA VAL A 412 9.84 -2.80 -15.07
C VAL A 412 9.08 -1.85 -14.14
N VAL A 413 7.79 -1.57 -14.40
CA VAL A 413 6.96 -0.72 -13.54
C VAL A 413 6.82 -1.33 -12.14
N SER A 414 6.59 -2.64 -12.06
CA SER A 414 6.50 -3.35 -10.78
C SER A 414 7.81 -3.29 -10.00
N SER A 415 8.95 -3.42 -10.69
CA SER A 415 10.29 -3.34 -10.10
C SER A 415 10.62 -1.94 -9.59
N LEU A 416 10.25 -0.89 -10.35
CA LEU A 416 10.38 0.50 -9.93
C LEU A 416 9.62 0.74 -8.62
N MET A 417 8.35 0.33 -8.53
CA MET A 417 7.57 0.45 -7.29
C MET A 417 8.15 -0.40 -6.15
N SER A 418 8.65 -1.59 -6.47
CA SER A 418 9.26 -2.50 -5.49
C SER A 418 10.54 -1.96 -4.87
N SER A 419 11.29 -1.14 -5.60
CA SER A 419 12.55 -0.57 -5.12
C SER A 419 12.36 0.44 -3.97
N LEU A 420 11.22 1.15 -3.94
CA LEU A 420 10.94 2.24 -3.00
C LEU A 420 11.06 1.83 -1.52
N PRO A 421 10.28 0.86 -1.00
CA PRO A 421 10.37 0.52 0.42
C PRO A 421 11.72 -0.08 0.78
N ILE A 422 12.37 -0.79 -0.15
CA ILE A 422 13.66 -1.45 0.09
C ILE A 422 14.75 -0.40 0.28
N LEU A 423 14.83 0.57 -0.64
CA LEU A 423 15.76 1.69 -0.56
C LEU A 423 15.48 2.54 0.68
N TYR A 424 14.20 2.87 0.95
CA TYR A 424 13.81 3.62 2.14
C TYR A 424 14.21 2.91 3.44
N SER A 425 13.93 1.61 3.54
CA SER A 425 14.26 0.79 4.71
C SER A 425 15.77 0.72 4.95
N ALA A 426 16.54 0.42 3.91
CA ALA A 426 18.00 0.27 4.00
C ALA A 426 18.69 1.61 4.30
N THR A 427 18.26 2.70 3.65
CA THR A 427 18.81 4.04 3.90
C THR A 427 18.52 4.51 5.33
N LEU A 428 17.30 4.28 5.84
CA LEU A 428 16.96 4.62 7.22
C LEU A 428 17.79 3.81 8.22
N ALA A 429 17.97 2.51 7.99
CA ALA A 429 18.82 1.66 8.82
C ALA A 429 20.28 2.13 8.80
N HIS A 430 20.81 2.48 7.62
CA HIS A 430 22.15 3.02 7.48
C HIS A 430 22.33 4.33 8.25
N ARG A 431 21.40 5.29 8.09
CA ARG A 431 21.43 6.58 8.81
C ARG A 431 21.35 6.41 10.33
N ARG A 432 20.54 5.46 10.82
CA ARG A 432 20.46 5.16 12.27
C ARG A 432 21.76 4.58 12.80
N ARG A 433 22.45 3.74 12.04
CA ARG A 433 23.75 3.18 12.42
C ARG A 433 24.85 4.23 12.44
N THR A 434 24.92 5.08 11.42
CA THR A 434 25.93 6.14 11.34
C THR A 434 25.71 7.24 12.38
N ALA A 435 24.45 7.59 12.68
CA ALA A 435 24.12 8.54 13.75
C ALA A 435 24.41 7.98 15.15
N ARG A 436 24.32 6.66 15.35
CA ARG A 436 24.68 5.96 16.59
C ARG A 436 26.17 5.58 16.63
N GLY A 437 27.08 6.49 16.26
CA GLY A 437 28.53 6.26 16.26
C GLY A 437 29.10 5.65 17.56
N PRO A 438 30.40 5.28 17.60
CA PRO A 438 31.01 4.32 18.55
C PRO A 438 30.85 4.58 20.06
N ALA A 439 30.29 5.72 20.47
CA ALA A 439 30.12 6.14 21.87
C ALA A 439 29.26 5.19 22.73
N LEU A 440 28.39 4.36 22.13
CA LEU A 440 27.57 3.38 22.88
C LEU A 440 28.21 1.98 22.99
N LEU A 441 29.19 1.63 22.15
CA LEU A 441 29.88 0.35 22.27
C LEU A 441 30.81 0.32 23.51
N ALA A 442 31.33 1.49 23.92
CA ALA A 442 32.10 1.65 25.17
C ALA A 442 31.25 1.62 26.45
N ALA A 443 29.92 1.80 26.36
CA ALA A 443 29.01 1.78 27.51
C ALA A 443 28.42 0.39 27.79
N SER A 444 28.67 -0.60 26.93
CA SER A 444 28.10 -1.95 27.03
C SER A 444 28.85 -2.89 28.00
N SER A 445 29.98 -2.46 28.57
CA SER A 445 30.85 -3.28 29.40
C SER A 445 30.78 -2.98 30.92
N SER A 446 29.69 -2.38 31.42
CA SER A 446 29.58 -2.14 32.86
C SER A 446 28.19 -2.46 33.43
N THR A 447 28.24 -3.12 34.57
CA THR A 447 27.24 -3.80 35.40
C THR A 447 26.07 -2.93 35.92
N ARG A 448 25.71 -1.85 35.23
CA ARG A 448 24.60 -0.93 35.55
C ARG A 448 23.32 -1.18 34.74
N VAL A 449 23.22 -2.32 34.06
CA VAL A 449 22.08 -2.64 33.17
C VAL A 449 20.80 -2.97 33.93
N MET A 450 20.85 -3.48 35.17
CA MET A 450 19.63 -3.89 35.89
C MET A 450 18.78 -2.73 36.43
N GLN A 451 19.38 -1.61 36.82
CA GLN A 451 18.62 -0.50 37.44
C GLN A 451 17.96 0.44 36.42
N ASN A 452 18.40 0.40 35.15
CA ASN A 452 17.74 1.10 34.03
C ASN A 452 16.66 0.26 33.32
N ARG A 453 16.48 -1.03 33.67
CA ARG A 453 15.49 -1.91 33.01
C ARG A 453 14.05 -1.36 33.07
N HIS A 454 13.68 -0.63 34.12
CA HIS A 454 12.34 -0.05 34.29
C HIS A 454 12.15 1.33 33.65
N ALA A 455 13.23 2.07 33.36
CA ALA A 455 13.15 3.37 32.70
C ALA A 455 12.90 3.22 31.19
N ASP A 456 13.51 2.22 30.55
CA ASP A 456 13.36 1.94 29.10
C ASP A 456 12.00 1.30 28.73
N ASP A 457 11.38 0.52 29.61
CA ASP A 457 10.03 -0.04 29.38
C ASP A 457 8.97 1.06 29.15
N SER A 458 9.21 2.25 29.70
CA SER A 458 8.30 3.39 29.57
C SER A 458 8.26 4.00 28.16
N VAL A 459 9.29 3.75 27.33
CA VAL A 459 9.41 4.29 25.97
C VAL A 459 8.58 3.45 25.00
N PHE A 460 8.75 2.13 25.02
CA PHE A 460 8.09 1.20 24.09
C PHE A 460 6.60 1.00 24.41
N SER A 461 6.19 1.17 25.68
CA SER A 461 4.77 1.19 26.09
C SER A 461 4.02 2.46 25.66
N HIS A 462 4.72 3.55 25.34
CA HIS A 462 4.09 4.83 25.08
C HIS A 462 3.32 4.84 23.76
N ILE A 463 2.11 5.42 23.77
CA ILE A 463 1.29 5.69 22.57
C ILE A 463 2.03 6.47 21.47
N ALA A 464 3.02 7.31 21.83
CA ALA A 464 3.85 8.05 20.88
C ALA A 464 4.90 7.16 20.20
N PHE A 465 5.18 5.96 20.73
CA PHE A 465 5.98 4.95 20.05
C PHE A 465 5.11 4.14 19.08
N ASN A 466 4.50 4.82 18.11
CA ASN A 466 3.61 4.21 17.13
C ASN A 466 3.88 4.71 15.71
N ASP A 467 3.21 4.16 14.72
CA ASP A 467 3.27 4.58 13.32
C ASP A 467 2.74 6.00 13.13
N LEU A 468 3.19 6.65 12.05
CA LEU A 468 2.89 8.08 11.80
C LEU A 468 1.38 8.32 11.77
N LYS A 469 0.66 7.41 11.13
CA LYS A 469 -0.80 7.40 11.05
C LYS A 469 -1.45 7.52 12.43
N LEU A 470 -1.13 6.60 13.35
CA LEU A 470 -1.76 6.58 14.67
C LEU A 470 -1.28 7.72 15.56
N LYS A 471 -0.03 8.18 15.42
CA LYS A 471 0.47 9.38 16.11
C LYS A 471 -0.38 10.61 15.78
N VAL A 472 -0.61 10.85 14.49
CA VAL A 472 -1.42 11.99 14.01
C VAL A 472 -2.84 11.86 14.52
N LEU A 473 -3.47 10.69 14.32
CA LEU A 473 -4.85 10.45 14.73
C LEU A 473 -5.02 10.63 16.23
N TYR A 474 -4.21 9.96 17.06
CA TYR A 474 -4.31 10.08 18.51
C TYR A 474 -4.00 11.48 19.02
N SER A 475 -3.15 12.26 18.34
CA SER A 475 -2.93 13.67 18.70
C SER A 475 -4.18 14.53 18.50
N TRP A 476 -5.04 14.16 17.54
CA TRP A 476 -6.26 14.89 17.17
C TRP A 476 -7.50 14.36 17.89
N THR A 477 -7.58 13.05 18.11
CA THR A 477 -8.81 12.39 18.58
C THR A 477 -8.79 12.03 20.07
N LEU A 478 -7.63 11.94 20.72
CA LEU A 478 -7.61 11.67 22.16
C LEU A 478 -7.97 12.93 22.94
N PRO A 479 -8.88 12.82 23.94
CA PRO A 479 -9.17 13.92 24.84
C PRO A 479 -7.90 14.52 25.45
N PRO A 480 -7.84 15.84 25.67
CA PRO A 480 -6.67 16.51 26.25
C PRO A 480 -6.22 15.87 27.57
N VAL A 481 -7.15 15.38 28.40
CA VAL A 481 -6.86 14.68 29.66
C VAL A 481 -6.03 13.41 29.42
N ILE A 482 -6.46 12.54 28.50
CA ILE A 482 -5.75 11.30 28.14
C ILE A 482 -4.42 11.63 27.44
N ARG A 483 -4.43 12.63 26.55
CA ARG A 483 -3.23 13.09 25.83
C ARG A 483 -2.19 13.70 26.78
N ASN A 484 -2.61 14.44 27.79
CA ASN A 484 -1.73 15.05 28.78
C ASN A 484 -1.24 14.01 29.81
N ALA A 485 -2.11 13.09 30.26
CA ALA A 485 -1.72 11.97 31.11
C ALA A 485 -0.69 11.07 30.43
N THR A 486 -0.86 10.80 29.13
CA THR A 486 0.10 10.01 28.35
C THR A 486 1.40 10.74 28.06
N ARG A 487 1.40 12.09 27.97
CA ARG A 487 2.61 12.91 27.76
C ARG A 487 3.42 13.18 29.02
N ARG A 488 2.81 13.15 30.22
CA ARG A 488 3.55 13.43 31.47
C ARG A 488 4.65 12.38 31.69
N PRO A 489 5.90 12.80 31.97
CA PRO A 489 6.95 11.88 32.38
C PRO A 489 6.52 11.16 33.67
N VAL A 490 6.94 9.91 33.83
CA VAL A 490 6.73 9.15 35.07
C VAL A 490 7.43 9.93 36.18
N ALA A 491 6.67 10.61 37.05
CA ALA A 491 7.23 11.36 38.15
C ALA A 491 7.94 10.38 39.09
N THR A 492 9.26 10.52 39.23
CA THR A 492 10.02 9.97 40.35
C THR A 492 9.48 10.64 41.61
N GLY A 493 9.02 9.83 42.56
CA GLY A 493 8.10 10.27 43.60
C GLY A 493 8.61 11.40 44.47
N ASP A 494 7.84 12.50 44.50
CA ASP A 494 7.72 13.33 45.69
C ASP A 494 6.46 12.87 46.44
N ALA A 495 6.65 12.52 47.70
CA ALA A 495 5.77 11.67 48.49
C ALA A 495 4.40 12.26 48.86
N ASN A 496 4.02 13.44 48.37
CA ASN A 496 2.90 14.17 48.99
C ASN A 496 1.72 14.62 48.13
N THR A 497 1.63 14.44 46.80
CA THR A 497 0.36 14.83 46.11
C THR A 497 0.10 14.42 44.65
N SER A 498 0.75 13.42 44.04
CA SER A 498 0.42 13.09 42.64
C SER A 498 0.19 11.61 42.36
N VAL A 499 -0.98 11.31 41.79
CA VAL A 499 -1.33 10.02 41.19
C VAL A 499 -0.27 9.70 40.12
N VAL A 500 0.59 8.73 40.40
CA VAL A 500 1.67 8.33 39.49
C VAL A 500 1.06 7.53 38.34
N TYR A 501 1.05 8.13 37.14
CA TYR A 501 0.67 7.45 35.92
C TYR A 501 1.69 6.36 35.56
N ARG A 502 1.29 5.09 35.62
CA ARG A 502 2.19 3.95 35.33
C ARG A 502 1.93 3.38 33.94
N ARG A 503 3.01 3.19 33.18
CA ARG A 503 2.99 2.59 31.84
C ARG A 503 3.56 1.18 31.89
N ARG A 504 2.94 0.24 31.18
CA ARG A 504 3.41 -1.14 31.07
C ARG A 504 3.26 -1.67 29.66
N GLY A 505 4.12 -2.64 29.34
CA GLY A 505 4.11 -3.38 28.09
C GLY A 505 5.10 -2.84 27.04
N GLY A 506 4.96 -3.31 25.81
CA GLY A 506 5.95 -3.06 24.75
C GLY A 506 7.18 -3.96 24.83
N SER A 507 7.09 -5.08 25.55
CA SER A 507 8.17 -6.05 25.71
C SER A 507 8.67 -6.60 24.36
N LEU A 508 7.75 -6.82 23.42
CA LEU A 508 8.06 -7.22 22.05
C LEU A 508 8.97 -6.21 21.35
N HIS A 509 8.63 -4.92 21.42
CA HIS A 509 9.36 -3.86 20.72
C HIS A 509 10.73 -3.62 21.34
N ARG A 510 10.84 -3.76 22.66
CA ARG A 510 12.11 -3.77 23.37
C ARG A 510 12.99 -4.93 22.88
N LEU A 511 12.43 -6.14 22.83
CA LEU A 511 13.16 -7.33 22.40
C LEU A 511 13.64 -7.20 20.95
N VAL A 512 12.81 -6.65 20.06
CA VAL A 512 13.17 -6.32 18.68
C VAL A 512 14.25 -5.24 18.59
N HIS A 513 14.20 -4.25 19.48
CA HIS A 513 15.21 -3.19 19.54
C HIS A 513 16.58 -3.76 19.94
N ASP A 514 16.61 -4.69 20.89
CA ASP A 514 17.83 -5.35 21.35
C ASP A 514 18.37 -6.34 20.32
N ASN A 515 17.48 -7.08 19.65
CA ASN A 515 17.84 -7.96 18.55
C ASN A 515 16.74 -8.02 17.48
N ALA A 516 17.06 -7.48 16.29
CA ALA A 516 16.14 -7.38 15.15
C ALA A 516 15.61 -8.74 14.66
N ARG A 517 16.27 -9.86 15.01
CA ARG A 517 15.85 -11.22 14.62
C ARG A 517 14.50 -11.63 15.21
N TYR A 518 14.09 -11.04 16.34
CA TYR A 518 12.80 -11.32 16.96
C TYR A 518 11.60 -10.71 16.20
N HIS A 519 11.85 -9.83 15.23
CA HIS A 519 10.78 -9.21 14.46
C HIS A 519 10.28 -10.16 13.36
N ALA A 520 9.02 -10.58 13.38
CA ALA A 520 8.51 -11.58 12.42
C ALA A 520 8.59 -11.11 10.95
N ALA A 521 8.38 -9.81 10.70
CA ALA A 521 8.36 -9.25 9.34
C ALA A 521 9.25 -7.99 9.22
N PRO A 522 10.59 -8.09 9.19
CA PRO A 522 11.56 -6.98 9.33
C PRO A 522 11.34 -5.74 8.44
N LEU A 523 10.61 -5.87 7.33
CA LEU A 523 10.31 -4.75 6.43
C LEU A 523 8.95 -4.09 6.70
N PHE A 524 8.09 -4.68 7.51
CA PHE A 524 6.75 -4.17 7.80
C PHE A 524 6.71 -3.59 9.20
N SER A 525 6.29 -2.34 9.35
CA SER A 525 5.95 -1.85 10.69
C SER A 525 4.68 -2.55 11.17
N LEU A 526 4.79 -3.24 12.31
CA LEU A 526 3.69 -3.94 12.97
C LEU A 526 3.19 -3.18 14.20
N LEU A 527 3.68 -1.96 14.44
CA LEU A 527 3.35 -1.14 15.60
C LEU A 527 1.86 -0.79 15.64
N ALA A 528 1.28 -0.46 14.49
CA ALA A 528 -0.10 0.00 14.44
C ALA A 528 -1.13 -1.07 14.83
N ILE A 529 -0.77 -2.36 14.78
CA ILE A 529 -1.66 -3.47 15.12
C ILE A 529 -1.96 -3.49 16.63
N ASP A 530 -1.05 -2.97 17.43
CA ASP A 530 -1.13 -3.02 18.89
C ASP A 530 -2.40 -2.36 19.42
N VAL A 531 -2.88 -2.91 20.54
CA VAL A 531 -4.04 -2.39 21.27
C VAL A 531 -3.53 -1.72 22.54
N PHE A 532 -4.09 -0.56 22.87
CA PHE A 532 -3.82 0.10 24.14
C PHE A 532 -5.01 -0.10 25.08
N VAL A 533 -4.73 -0.50 26.32
CA VAL A 533 -5.74 -0.65 27.37
C VAL A 533 -5.48 0.41 28.44
N LEU A 534 -6.46 1.28 28.65
CA LEU A 534 -6.44 2.30 29.69
C LEU A 534 -7.19 1.78 30.92
N CYS A 535 -6.58 1.90 32.09
CA CYS A 535 -7.22 1.62 33.37
C CYS A 535 -7.71 2.91 34.01
N VAL A 536 -8.99 2.92 34.40
CA VAL A 536 -9.62 4.00 35.14
C VAL A 536 -10.06 3.47 36.52
N PRO A 537 -9.73 4.19 37.61
CA PRO A 537 -10.18 3.84 38.96
C PRO A 537 -11.66 4.19 39.16
N GLU A 538 -12.26 3.61 40.19
CA GLU A 538 -13.65 3.88 40.60
C GLU A 538 -13.75 5.29 41.20
N SER A 539 -14.17 6.28 40.41
CA SER A 539 -14.69 7.54 40.95
C SER A 539 -16.20 7.56 40.68
N SER A 540 -16.95 7.18 41.72
CA SER A 540 -18.37 7.45 42.00
C SER A 540 -19.32 7.61 40.81
N ASP A 541 -20.23 6.64 40.67
CA ASP A 541 -21.59 6.76 40.13
C ASP A 541 -21.82 7.86 39.09
N ASP A 542 -21.73 7.48 37.82
CA ASP A 542 -22.82 7.78 36.90
C ASP A 542 -22.79 6.78 35.74
N GLY A 543 -23.88 6.01 35.62
CA GLY A 543 -24.09 4.96 34.63
C GLY A 543 -24.24 5.46 33.19
N SER A 544 -23.57 6.53 32.80
CA SER A 544 -23.58 7.01 31.42
C SER A 544 -22.54 6.28 30.56
N ASP A 545 -22.96 6.03 29.34
CA ASP A 545 -22.14 5.56 28.23
C ASP A 545 -20.95 6.52 28.04
N PHE A 546 -19.77 6.02 27.68
CA PHE A 546 -18.55 6.82 27.55
C PHE A 546 -18.59 7.65 26.25
N THR A 547 -19.58 8.53 26.13
CA THR A 547 -19.73 9.57 25.12
C THR A 547 -19.39 10.96 25.68
N ALA A 548 -19.21 11.09 27.00
CA ALA A 548 -18.83 12.31 27.71
C ALA A 548 -17.59 12.09 28.61
N PRO A 549 -16.74 13.11 28.81
CA PRO A 549 -15.42 12.97 29.40
C PRO A 549 -15.52 12.71 30.91
N SER A 550 -15.06 11.56 31.39
CA SER A 550 -14.71 11.45 32.81
C SER A 550 -13.47 12.31 33.03
N ASP A 551 -13.58 13.39 33.84
CA ASP A 551 -12.46 14.26 34.24
C ASP A 551 -11.34 13.51 34.99
N THR A 552 -11.54 12.24 35.34
CA THR A 552 -10.55 11.40 35.98
C THR A 552 -9.51 10.88 34.99
N PRO A 553 -8.22 11.23 35.16
CA PRO A 553 -7.16 10.72 34.31
C PRO A 553 -6.98 9.21 34.53
N PRO A 554 -6.66 8.44 33.47
CA PRO A 554 -6.32 7.03 33.64
C PRO A 554 -5.12 6.91 34.58
N GLN A 555 -5.13 5.91 35.47
CA GLN A 555 -4.02 5.67 36.40
C GLN A 555 -2.92 4.82 35.77
N GLN A 556 -3.28 3.93 34.85
CA GLN A 556 -2.34 3.06 34.17
C GLN A 556 -2.70 2.89 32.69
N HIS A 557 -1.69 2.70 31.84
CA HIS A 557 -1.90 2.17 30.50
C HIS A 557 -1.04 0.93 30.24
N PHE A 558 -1.58 0.07 29.39
CA PHE A 558 -0.94 -1.14 28.92
C PHE A 558 -0.91 -1.13 27.40
N ARG A 559 0.26 -1.38 26.82
CA ARG A 559 0.39 -1.68 25.39
C ARG A 559 0.40 -3.19 25.22
N LEU A 560 -0.45 -3.69 24.34
CA LEU A 560 -0.58 -5.11 24.04
C LEU A 560 -0.27 -5.35 22.56
N SER A 561 0.67 -6.26 22.29
CA SER A 561 1.08 -6.66 20.95
C SER A 561 0.58 -8.07 20.63
N LEU A 562 0.26 -8.35 19.37
CA LEU A 562 -0.12 -9.72 18.98
C LEU A 562 1.10 -10.63 19.01
N LEU A 563 0.98 -11.80 19.66
CA LEU A 563 2.07 -12.78 19.73
C LEU A 563 2.56 -13.24 18.34
N SER A 564 1.68 -13.22 17.32
CA SER A 564 2.04 -13.58 15.95
C SER A 564 3.04 -12.62 15.28
N THR A 565 3.31 -11.45 15.85
CA THR A 565 4.32 -10.51 15.35
C THR A 565 5.72 -10.76 15.92
N LEU A 566 5.83 -11.66 16.91
CA LEU A 566 7.07 -12.12 17.51
C LEU A 566 7.56 -13.39 16.81
N ASP A 567 8.84 -13.41 16.47
CA ASP A 567 9.54 -14.61 16.01
C ASP A 567 10.28 -15.26 17.19
N LEU A 568 9.88 -16.47 17.57
CA LEU A 568 10.45 -17.19 18.72
C LEU A 568 11.85 -17.76 18.46
N GLN A 569 12.33 -17.72 17.22
CA GLN A 569 13.67 -18.21 16.81
C GLN A 569 13.98 -19.65 17.30
N PRO A 570 13.09 -20.64 17.08
CA PRO A 570 13.25 -21.99 17.66
C PRO A 570 14.48 -22.74 17.15
N SER A 571 15.05 -22.32 16.01
CA SER A 571 16.22 -22.96 15.38
C SER A 571 17.57 -22.50 15.92
N ASP A 572 17.61 -21.47 16.76
CA ASP A 572 18.86 -20.85 17.23
C ASP A 572 18.90 -20.83 18.76
N SER A 573 19.68 -21.74 19.36
CA SER A 573 19.68 -21.99 20.81
C SER A 573 20.02 -20.76 21.64
N ASP A 574 20.79 -19.83 21.08
CA ASP A 574 21.36 -18.70 21.81
C ASP A 574 20.34 -17.56 21.98
N ILE A 575 19.33 -17.52 21.11
CA ILE A 575 18.28 -16.49 21.10
C ILE A 575 16.87 -17.08 21.08
N ALA A 576 16.71 -18.39 21.24
CA ALA A 576 15.40 -19.02 21.26
C ALA A 576 14.60 -18.56 22.49
N ILE A 577 13.34 -18.21 22.28
CA ILE A 577 12.39 -17.94 23.36
C ILE A 577 11.69 -19.25 23.71
N THR A 578 11.86 -19.74 24.93
CA THR A 578 11.22 -20.97 25.38
C THR A 578 9.80 -20.69 25.87
N VAL A 579 8.86 -21.57 25.56
CA VAL A 579 7.50 -21.46 26.10
C VAL A 579 7.44 -22.17 27.45
N CYS A 580 7.03 -21.46 28.49
CA CYS A 580 6.87 -22.01 29.82
C CYS A 580 5.81 -23.12 29.80
N ARG A 581 6.12 -24.28 30.38
CA ARG A 581 5.20 -25.43 30.45
C ARG A 581 4.21 -25.35 31.61
N LYS A 582 4.37 -24.38 32.52
CA LYS A 582 3.47 -24.18 33.66
C LYS A 582 2.20 -23.48 33.17
N ASP A 583 1.06 -23.92 33.70
CA ASP A 583 -0.20 -23.22 33.47
C ASP A 583 -0.19 -21.90 34.25
N HIS A 584 -0.23 -20.79 33.52
CA HIS A 584 -0.37 -19.47 34.12
C HIS A 584 -1.81 -19.04 33.95
N ARG A 585 -2.51 -18.88 35.08
CA ARG A 585 -3.87 -18.33 35.12
C ARG A 585 -3.86 -16.81 34.88
N LYS A 586 -3.22 -16.38 33.78
CA LYS A 586 -3.04 -14.99 33.34
C LYS A 586 -3.91 -14.73 32.11
N SER A 587 -4.48 -13.52 32.03
CA SER A 587 -5.28 -13.07 30.89
C SER A 587 -4.47 -12.89 29.60
N ILE A 588 -3.18 -12.62 29.71
CA ILE A 588 -2.30 -12.19 28.61
C ILE A 588 -0.93 -12.87 28.75
N ASN A 589 -0.26 -13.12 27.62
CA ASN A 589 1.12 -13.62 27.61
C ASN A 589 2.08 -12.58 28.20
N THR A 590 3.14 -13.03 28.87
CA THR A 590 4.20 -12.16 29.40
C THR A 590 5.56 -12.74 29.10
N LEU A 591 6.54 -11.90 28.76
CA LEU A 591 7.95 -12.29 28.67
C LEU A 591 8.63 -12.08 30.03
N GLY A 592 9.39 -13.07 30.49
CA GLY A 592 10.15 -13.04 31.74
C GLY A 592 11.46 -13.80 31.63
N ASP A 593 12.27 -13.74 32.69
CA ASP A 593 13.51 -14.52 32.78
C ASP A 593 13.16 -15.98 33.16
N VAL A 594 13.97 -16.95 32.71
CA VAL A 594 13.71 -18.40 32.95
C VAL A 594 13.61 -18.73 34.46
N ASP A 595 14.29 -17.95 35.28
CA ASP A 595 14.35 -18.12 36.75
C ASP A 595 13.05 -17.70 37.46
N ASP A 596 12.19 -16.88 36.84
CA ASP A 596 10.92 -16.41 37.42
C ASP A 596 9.89 -17.54 37.63
N CYS A 597 10.16 -18.74 37.08
CA CYS A 597 9.27 -19.90 37.17
C CYS A 597 10.02 -21.17 37.57
N SER A 598 10.80 -21.13 38.65
CA SER A 598 11.51 -22.25 39.32
C SER A 598 10.88 -23.65 39.12
N ALA A 599 11.37 -24.39 38.11
CA ALA A 599 11.39 -25.85 37.95
C ALA A 599 11.47 -26.27 36.46
N THR A 600 12.53 -25.89 35.74
CA THR A 600 13.08 -26.71 34.65
C THR A 600 14.49 -26.25 34.33
N GLN A 601 15.46 -27.16 34.49
CA GLN A 601 16.84 -27.01 34.02
C GLN A 601 16.88 -26.95 32.48
N VAL A 602 16.93 -25.75 31.91
CA VAL A 602 17.55 -25.53 30.59
C VAL A 602 18.34 -24.22 30.70
N ALA A 603 19.60 -24.33 31.10
CA ALA A 603 20.47 -23.22 31.47
C ALA A 603 21.03 -22.41 30.28
N THR A 604 20.37 -22.42 29.11
CA THR A 604 20.95 -21.85 27.88
C THR A 604 20.11 -20.76 27.20
N THR A 605 18.87 -20.50 27.62
CA THR A 605 18.00 -19.50 26.95
C THR A 605 17.74 -18.27 27.81
N LEU A 606 17.94 -17.07 27.24
CA LEU A 606 17.83 -15.79 27.95
C LEU A 606 16.40 -15.36 28.28
N HIS A 607 15.38 -15.86 27.56
CA HIS A 607 13.98 -15.41 27.70
C HIS A 607 12.97 -16.56 27.71
N CYS A 608 11.94 -16.43 28.57
CA CYS A 608 10.82 -17.36 28.67
C CYS A 608 9.49 -16.66 28.37
N LEU A 609 8.67 -17.25 27.50
CA LEU A 609 7.30 -16.85 27.22
C LEU A 609 6.37 -17.58 28.20
N HIS A 610 5.69 -16.82 29.06
CA HIS A 610 4.65 -17.33 29.93
C HIS A 610 3.30 -17.23 29.23
N PRO A 611 2.70 -18.35 28.78
CA PRO A 611 1.45 -18.32 28.03
C PRO A 611 0.31 -17.81 28.91
N GLY A 612 -0.50 -16.91 28.36
CA GLY A 612 -1.80 -16.52 28.89
C GLY A 612 -2.94 -17.11 28.06
N THR A 613 -4.17 -16.82 28.47
CA THR A 613 -5.39 -17.31 27.79
C THR A 613 -5.71 -16.56 26.49
N SER A 614 -5.07 -15.41 26.23
CA SER A 614 -5.23 -14.63 25.01
C SER A 614 -3.93 -14.57 24.19
N PRO A 615 -4.01 -14.34 22.86
CA PRO A 615 -2.83 -14.25 21.99
C PRO A 615 -2.14 -12.87 22.03
N TRP A 616 -2.47 -12.05 23.03
CA TRP A 616 -1.83 -10.77 23.27
C TRP A 616 -0.61 -10.96 24.18
N LEU A 617 0.41 -10.15 23.97
CA LEU A 617 1.64 -10.08 24.73
C LEU A 617 1.74 -8.69 25.34
N LEU A 618 2.00 -8.63 26.64
CA LEU A 618 2.22 -7.38 27.36
C LEU A 618 3.62 -6.83 27.08
#